data_AF-M2ZHJ0-F1
#
_entry.id   AF-M2ZHJ0-F1
#
_cell.length_a   1.000
_cell.length_b   1.000
_cell.length_c   1.000
_cell.angle_alpha   90.00
_cell.angle_beta   90.00
_cell.angle_gamma   90.00
#
_symmetry.space_group_name_H-M   'P 1'
#
loop_
_entity.id
_entity.type
_entity.pdbx_description
1 polymer ?
#
loop_
_entity_poly.entity_id
_entity_poly.type
_entity_poly.pdbx_seq_one_letter_code
_entity_poly.pdbx_strand_id
1 'polypeptide(L)'
;MLSNSDTRVGAVRFLLAWSILSNVGYKSQVDHTLLPPALAECLCAMNLETQSSSALLSQWRHVTGALIPPSKTMSSDDPRQFNISQLARDVNDVLRSFASPDDIGRFANMTEILRQGAYVGYVTLVQPTTWAFEWEDEADGRHANELVVFPALVQISDEHGRPRNKALRSMDKQSVPRAR
;
A
#
# COMPACT_ATOMS: atom_id res chain seq x y z
N MET A 1 22.31 -4.85 -1.51
CA MET A 1 21.27 -3.82 -1.70
C MET A 1 21.41 -2.73 -0.64
N LEU A 2 21.00 -2.94 0.61
CA LEU A 2 21.07 -1.88 1.65
C LEU A 2 22.49 -1.37 1.97
N SER A 3 23.52 -2.21 1.85
CA SER A 3 24.93 -1.82 2.10
C SER A 3 25.56 -0.98 0.99
N ASN A 4 24.97 -0.96 -0.22
CA ASN A 4 25.47 -0.15 -1.33
C ASN A 4 24.71 1.19 -1.35
N SER A 5 25.44 2.31 -1.28
CA SER A 5 24.86 3.65 -1.27
C SER A 5 23.90 3.92 -2.42
N ASP A 6 24.20 3.39 -3.59
CA ASP A 6 23.52 3.74 -4.84
C ASP A 6 22.16 3.04 -4.96
N THR A 7 21.99 1.90 -4.29
CA THR A 7 20.73 1.11 -4.30
C THR A 7 19.97 1.21 -2.97
N ARG A 8 20.59 1.75 -1.92
CA ARG A 8 20.02 1.84 -0.57
C ARG A 8 18.70 2.60 -0.52
N VAL A 9 18.59 3.73 -1.21
CA VAL A 9 17.35 4.53 -1.20
C VAL A 9 16.18 3.73 -1.80
N GLY A 10 16.41 3.03 -2.91
CA GLY A 10 15.41 2.16 -3.54
C GLY A 10 15.01 1.00 -2.62
N ALA A 11 15.98 0.35 -2.00
CA ALA A 11 15.72 -0.74 -1.05
C ALA A 11 14.93 -0.30 0.19
N VAL A 12 15.22 0.90 0.73
CA VAL A 12 14.45 1.48 1.85
C VAL A 12 13.01 1.78 1.43
N ARG A 13 12.81 2.40 0.26
CA ARG A 13 11.47 2.67 -0.28
C ARG A 13 10.68 1.40 -0.50
N PHE A 14 11.31 0.36 -1.06
CA PHE A 14 10.70 -0.95 -1.24
C PHE A 14 10.28 -1.55 0.10
N LEU A 15 11.18 -1.58 1.09
CA LEU A 15 10.89 -2.12 2.41
C LEU A 15 9.68 -1.41 3.04
N LEU A 16 9.66 -0.08 2.99
CA LEU A 16 8.53 0.71 3.50
C LEU A 16 7.23 0.42 2.77
N ALA A 17 7.24 0.43 1.43
CA ALA A 17 6.07 0.15 0.63
C ALA A 17 5.56 -1.28 0.89
N TRP A 18 6.44 -2.27 0.90
CA TRP A 18 6.13 -3.66 1.20
C TRP A 18 5.52 -3.80 2.60
N SER A 19 6.14 -3.20 3.62
CA SER A 19 5.64 -3.23 5.00
C SER A 19 4.25 -2.61 5.13
N ILE A 20 3.98 -1.49 4.47
CA ILE A 20 2.66 -0.86 4.48
C ILE A 20 1.65 -1.78 3.79
N LEU A 21 1.92 -2.18 2.55
CA LEU A 21 0.96 -2.87 1.70
C LEU A 21 0.62 -4.28 2.21
N SER A 22 1.61 -5.00 2.75
CA SER A 22 1.40 -6.33 3.33
C SER A 22 0.47 -6.27 4.55
N ASN A 23 0.42 -5.14 5.25
CA ASN A 23 -0.45 -4.95 6.42
C ASN A 23 -1.76 -4.21 6.08
N VAL A 24 -1.98 -3.81 4.82
CA VAL A 24 -3.25 -3.20 4.34
C VAL A 24 -4.06 -4.17 3.44
N GLY A 25 -3.56 -5.38 3.23
CA GLY A 25 -4.17 -6.38 2.36
C GLY A 25 -5.20 -7.28 3.04
N TYR A 26 -5.94 -8.03 2.21
CA TYR A 26 -6.96 -9.02 2.60
C TYR A 26 -6.45 -10.17 3.46
N LYS A 27 -5.14 -10.43 3.43
CA LYS A 27 -4.47 -11.52 4.15
C LYS A 27 -3.82 -11.05 5.45
N SER A 28 -3.93 -9.76 5.77
CA SER A 28 -3.38 -9.22 7.02
C SER A 28 -4.25 -9.69 8.18
N GLN A 29 -3.62 -10.23 9.22
CA GLN A 29 -4.31 -10.61 10.44
C GLN A 29 -4.75 -9.35 11.20
N VAL A 30 -5.88 -9.43 11.92
CA VAL A 30 -6.50 -8.28 12.60
C VAL A 30 -5.57 -7.62 13.62
N ASP A 31 -4.68 -8.41 14.23
CA ASP A 31 -3.66 -7.99 15.20
C ASP A 31 -2.46 -7.25 14.57
N HIS A 32 -2.29 -7.33 13.25
CA HIS A 32 -1.17 -6.69 12.53
C HIS A 32 -1.61 -5.69 11.46
N THR A 33 -2.92 -5.64 11.16
CA THR A 33 -3.43 -4.80 10.09
C THR A 33 -3.32 -3.29 10.37
N LEU A 34 -3.11 -2.54 9.29
CA LEU A 34 -3.18 -1.09 9.25
C LEU A 34 -4.57 -0.58 8.79
N LEU A 35 -5.49 -1.49 8.45
CA LEU A 35 -6.88 -1.17 8.13
C LEU A 35 -7.70 -0.83 9.38
N PRO A 36 -8.75 -0.01 9.26
CA PRO A 36 -9.75 0.15 10.32
C PRO A 36 -10.22 -1.23 10.83
N PRO A 37 -10.26 -1.47 12.16
CA PRO A 37 -10.57 -2.80 12.70
C PRO A 37 -11.87 -3.39 12.19
N ALA A 38 -12.94 -2.58 12.14
CA ALA A 38 -14.23 -3.01 11.60
C ALA A 38 -14.13 -3.51 10.16
N LEU A 39 -13.27 -2.90 9.34
CA LEU A 39 -13.05 -3.32 7.96
C LEU A 39 -12.22 -4.62 7.90
N ALA A 40 -11.18 -4.73 8.73
CA ALA A 40 -10.36 -5.93 8.81
C ALA A 40 -11.15 -7.14 9.29
N GLU A 41 -11.99 -6.98 10.31
CA GLU A 41 -12.90 -8.03 10.81
C GLU A 41 -13.86 -8.50 9.71
N CYS A 42 -14.46 -7.57 8.95
CA CYS A 42 -15.31 -7.94 7.82
C CYS A 42 -14.54 -8.72 6.75
N LEU A 43 -13.30 -8.31 6.45
CA LEU A 43 -12.44 -9.01 5.49
C LEU A 43 -12.10 -10.43 5.95
N CYS A 44 -11.75 -10.62 7.23
CA CYS A 44 -11.46 -11.92 7.80
C CYS A 44 -12.69 -12.84 7.83
N ALA A 45 -13.89 -12.29 7.99
CA ALA A 45 -15.14 -13.05 7.97
C ALA A 45 -15.57 -13.50 6.56
N MET A 46 -15.02 -12.90 5.50
CA MET A 46 -15.36 -13.24 4.12
C MET A 46 -14.52 -14.39 3.57
N ASN A 47 -15.18 -15.36 2.93
CA ASN A 47 -14.49 -16.47 2.25
C ASN A 47 -14.01 -16.06 0.85
N LEU A 48 -12.96 -15.24 0.80
CA LEU A 48 -12.42 -14.66 -0.43
C LEU A 48 -11.68 -15.67 -1.34
N GLU A 49 -11.40 -16.89 -0.86
CA GLU A 49 -10.70 -17.94 -1.62
C GLU A 49 -11.63 -18.72 -2.56
N THR A 50 -12.94 -18.67 -2.34
CA THR A 50 -13.93 -19.42 -3.14
C THR A 50 -14.71 -18.50 -4.07
N GLN A 51 -14.30 -18.45 -5.35
CA GLN A 51 -15.04 -17.87 -6.48
C GLN A 51 -15.81 -16.55 -6.20
N SER A 52 -15.27 -15.68 -5.36
CA SER A 52 -15.89 -14.40 -5.08
C SER A 52 -15.79 -13.55 -6.35
N SER A 53 -16.93 -13.15 -6.92
CA SER A 53 -16.95 -12.23 -8.06
C SER A 53 -16.16 -10.97 -7.70
N SER A 54 -15.06 -10.73 -8.41
CA SER A 54 -14.19 -9.55 -8.20
C SER A 54 -15.00 -8.25 -8.22
N ALA A 55 -16.09 -8.21 -8.98
CA ALA A 55 -17.03 -7.10 -9.03
C ALA A 55 -17.81 -6.91 -7.72
N LEU A 56 -18.32 -7.98 -7.12
CA LEU A 56 -19.03 -7.90 -5.83
C LEU A 56 -18.07 -7.43 -4.72
N LEU A 57 -16.85 -7.96 -4.69
CA LEU A 57 -15.83 -7.52 -3.73
C LEU A 57 -15.45 -6.05 -3.94
N SER A 58 -15.34 -5.59 -5.19
CA SER A 58 -15.04 -4.19 -5.51
C SER A 58 -16.16 -3.25 -5.05
N GLN A 59 -17.42 -3.61 -5.33
CA GLN A 59 -18.58 -2.87 -4.87
C GLN A 59 -18.67 -2.84 -3.34
N TRP A 60 -18.48 -3.99 -2.69
CA TRP A 60 -18.47 -4.09 -1.24
C TRP A 60 -17.40 -3.17 -0.62
N ARG A 61 -16.16 -3.20 -1.12
CA ARG A 61 -15.06 -2.33 -0.64
C ARG A 61 -15.41 -0.86 -0.79
N HIS A 62 -15.98 -0.49 -1.94
CA HIS A 62 -16.32 0.88 -2.26
C HIS A 62 -17.42 1.42 -1.35
N VAL A 63 -18.51 0.67 -1.20
CA VAL A 63 -19.66 1.06 -0.36
C VAL A 63 -19.28 1.05 1.11
N THR A 64 -18.65 -0.02 1.60
CA THR A 64 -18.24 -0.12 3.01
C THR A 64 -17.20 0.94 3.36
N GLY A 65 -16.26 1.24 2.45
CA GLY A 65 -15.32 2.33 2.62
C GLY A 65 -15.99 3.69 2.78
N ALA A 66 -16.98 3.99 1.94
CA ALA A 66 -17.75 5.24 2.07
C ALA A 66 -18.49 5.35 3.43
N LEU A 67 -18.90 4.23 4.01
CA LEU A 67 -19.59 4.17 5.31
C LEU A 67 -18.63 4.17 6.51
N ILE A 68 -17.38 3.74 6.31
CA ILE A 68 -16.35 3.66 7.36
C ILE A 68 -15.15 4.53 6.92
N PRO A 69 -15.31 5.87 6.84
CA PRO A 69 -14.22 6.74 6.45
C PRO A 69 -13.10 6.67 7.49
N PRO A 70 -11.82 6.64 7.06
CA PRO A 70 -10.72 6.68 8.00
C PRO A 70 -10.61 8.13 8.47
N SER A 71 -10.41 8.32 9.76
CA SER A 71 -10.01 9.66 10.21
C SER A 71 -8.65 10.00 9.61
N LYS A 72 -8.53 11.18 8.97
CA LYS A 72 -7.22 11.71 8.53
C LYS A 72 -6.27 11.90 9.71
N THR A 73 -6.83 12.17 10.89
CA THR A 73 -6.15 12.28 12.17
C THR A 73 -6.57 11.09 13.04
N MET A 74 -5.70 10.08 13.13
CA MET A 74 -5.96 8.95 14.03
C MET A 74 -6.07 9.47 15.47
N SER A 75 -7.17 9.12 16.15
CA SER A 75 -7.36 9.43 17.57
C SER A 75 -6.31 8.69 18.39
N SER A 76 -5.92 9.22 19.55
CA SER A 76 -5.02 8.57 20.54
C SER A 76 -5.41 7.12 20.83
N ASP A 77 -6.72 6.86 20.81
CA ASP A 77 -7.31 5.59 21.22
C ASP A 77 -7.57 4.67 20.03
N ASP A 78 -7.12 5.05 18.82
CA ASP A 78 -7.27 4.22 17.65
C ASP A 78 -6.41 2.94 17.81
N PRO A 79 -7.01 1.74 17.79
CA PRO A 79 -6.30 0.49 18.07
C PRO A 79 -5.19 0.20 17.07
N ARG A 80 -5.24 0.80 15.86
CA ARG A 80 -4.17 0.66 14.86
C ARG A 80 -2.88 1.36 15.28
N GLN A 81 -2.91 2.27 16.26
CA GLN A 81 -1.70 2.94 16.75
C GLN A 81 -0.67 1.94 17.31
N PHE A 82 -1.16 0.90 17.98
CA PHE A 82 -0.29 -0.16 18.48
C PHE A 82 0.42 -0.86 17.31
N ASN A 83 -0.33 -1.26 16.29
CA ASN A 83 0.18 -1.94 15.10
C ASN A 83 1.17 -1.07 14.32
N ILE A 84 0.86 0.23 14.14
CA ILE A 84 1.76 1.20 13.50
C ILE A 84 3.06 1.35 14.31
N SER A 85 2.96 1.49 15.63
CA SER A 85 4.12 1.66 16.50
C SER A 85 5.00 0.41 16.50
N GLN A 86 4.40 -0.78 16.47
CA GLN A 86 5.12 -2.04 16.42
C GLN A 86 5.83 -2.20 15.07
N LEU A 87 5.11 -1.99 13.95
CA LEU A 87 5.70 -2.03 12.62
C LEU A 87 6.82 -0.97 12.45
N ALA A 88 6.66 0.21 13.06
CA ALA A 88 7.68 1.26 13.07
C ALA A 88 8.95 0.78 13.77
N ARG A 89 8.83 0.04 14.88
CA ARG A 89 9.98 -0.55 15.59
C ARG A 89 10.67 -1.57 14.71
N ASP A 90 9.92 -2.50 14.15
CA ASP A 90 10.46 -3.59 13.32
C ASP A 90 11.23 -3.05 12.11
N VAL A 91 10.63 -2.10 11.37
CA VAL A 91 11.28 -1.45 10.23
C VAL A 91 12.47 -0.61 10.66
N ASN A 92 12.35 0.16 11.75
CA ASN A 92 13.44 0.99 12.26
C ASN A 92 14.63 0.15 12.73
N ASP A 93 14.41 -1.04 13.28
CA ASP A 93 15.46 -1.93 13.74
C ASP A 93 16.23 -2.55 12.56
N VAL A 94 15.53 -2.94 11.49
CA VAL A 94 16.16 -3.39 10.24
C VAL A 94 17.00 -2.27 9.60
N LEU A 95 16.50 -1.03 9.62
CA LEU A 95 17.17 0.11 8.99
C LEU A 95 18.22 0.79 9.87
N ARG A 96 18.30 0.43 11.16
CA ARG A 96 19.14 1.10 12.16
C ARG A 96 20.62 1.15 11.77
N SER A 97 21.14 0.05 11.23
CA SER A 97 22.55 -0.08 10.84
C SER A 97 22.93 0.79 9.62
N PHE A 98 21.94 1.32 8.90
CA PHE A 98 22.13 2.15 7.71
C PHE A 98 21.78 3.62 7.95
N ALA A 99 21.36 3.97 9.17
CA ALA A 99 20.98 5.33 9.56
C ALA A 99 22.15 6.11 10.16
N SER A 100 22.06 7.43 10.12
CA SER A 100 23.00 8.31 10.84
C SER A 100 22.84 8.12 12.36
N PRO A 101 23.92 8.09 13.14
CA PRO A 101 23.86 7.98 14.59
C PRO A 101 23.17 9.18 15.27
N ASP A 102 23.15 10.36 14.64
CA ASP A 102 22.59 11.60 15.21
C ASP A 102 21.11 11.86 14.83
N ASP A 103 20.40 10.82 14.38
CA ASP A 103 19.04 10.96 13.85
C ASP A 103 17.97 11.03 14.96
N ILE A 104 18.00 12.13 15.71
CA ILE A 104 16.99 12.48 16.72
C ILE A 104 15.68 12.75 16.00
N GLY A 105 14.72 11.83 16.14
CA GLY A 105 13.40 11.91 15.51
C GLY A 105 13.14 10.86 14.44
N ARG A 106 14.13 10.03 14.07
CA ARG A 106 13.95 8.94 13.09
C ARG A 106 12.74 8.07 13.36
N PHE A 107 12.57 7.65 14.61
CA PHE A 107 11.47 6.79 15.01
C PHE A 107 10.11 7.50 14.85
N ALA A 108 10.01 8.77 15.25
CA ALA A 108 8.80 9.56 15.07
C ALA A 108 8.45 9.74 13.59
N ASN A 109 9.47 10.02 12.74
CA ASN A 109 9.31 10.11 11.30
C ASN A 109 8.85 8.78 10.69
N MET A 110 9.43 7.66 11.13
CA MET A 110 9.03 6.32 10.68
C MET A 110 7.56 6.04 11.02
N THR A 111 7.15 6.32 12.26
CA THR A 111 5.77 6.18 12.71
C THR A 111 4.82 7.01 11.85
N GLU A 112 5.16 8.27 11.54
CA GLU A 112 4.32 9.12 10.70
C GLU A 112 4.26 8.62 9.24
N ILE A 113 5.38 8.15 8.67
CA ILE A 113 5.41 7.55 7.34
C ILE A 113 4.45 6.35 7.27
N LEU A 114 4.50 5.46 8.27
CA LEU A 114 3.59 4.30 8.34
C LEU A 114 2.14 4.72 8.56
N ARG A 115 1.88 5.77 9.35
CA ARG A 115 0.53 6.34 9.55
C ARG A 115 -0.05 6.87 8.24
N GLN A 116 0.74 7.64 7.47
CA GLN A 116 0.33 8.11 6.15
C GLN A 116 0.16 6.95 5.16
N GLY A 117 1.06 5.96 5.23
CA GLY A 117 0.98 4.73 4.45
C GLY A 117 -0.32 3.97 4.68
N ALA A 118 -0.75 3.83 5.93
CA ALA A 118 -2.01 3.20 6.30
C ALA A 118 -3.21 3.91 5.66
N TYR A 119 -3.21 5.24 5.66
CA TYR A 119 -4.24 6.04 4.99
C TYR A 119 -4.25 5.82 3.47
N VAL A 120 -3.08 5.86 2.82
CA VAL A 120 -2.96 5.61 1.38
C VAL A 120 -3.42 4.20 1.02
N GLY A 121 -3.03 3.20 1.80
CA GLY A 121 -3.44 1.82 1.59
C GLY A 121 -4.97 1.66 1.74
N TYR A 122 -5.57 2.28 2.75
CA TYR A 122 -7.02 2.32 2.89
C TYR A 122 -7.67 2.95 1.65
N VAL A 123 -7.21 4.13 1.22
CA VAL A 123 -7.78 4.84 0.07
C VAL A 123 -7.72 3.97 -1.17
N THR A 124 -6.62 3.25 -1.37
CA THR A 124 -6.42 2.31 -2.47
C THR A 124 -7.38 1.12 -2.38
N LEU A 125 -7.59 0.57 -1.19
CA LEU A 125 -8.50 -0.55 -0.96
C LEU A 125 -9.95 -0.19 -1.29
N VAL A 126 -10.43 0.99 -0.92
CA VAL A 126 -11.84 1.39 -1.08
C VAL A 126 -12.18 1.96 -2.46
N GLN A 127 -11.20 2.01 -3.38
CA GLN A 127 -11.48 2.42 -4.74
C GLN A 127 -12.38 1.39 -5.44
N PRO A 128 -13.31 1.83 -6.30
CA PRO A 128 -14.20 0.94 -7.05
C PRO A 128 -13.47 0.08 -8.09
N THR A 129 -12.18 0.35 -8.30
CA THR A 129 -11.29 -0.36 -9.21
C THR A 129 -10.34 -1.27 -8.43
N THR A 130 -9.87 -2.33 -9.08
CA THR A 130 -8.86 -3.22 -8.50
C THR A 130 -7.46 -2.77 -8.95
N TRP A 131 -6.53 -2.75 -8.01
CA TRP A 131 -5.14 -2.37 -8.21
C TRP A 131 -4.24 -3.55 -7.94
N ALA A 132 -3.23 -3.73 -8.78
CA ALA A 132 -2.11 -4.60 -8.50
C ALA A 132 -0.84 -3.76 -8.45
N PHE A 133 0.12 -4.23 -7.66
CA PHE A 133 1.47 -3.70 -7.68
C PHE A 133 2.30 -4.61 -8.57
N GLU A 134 2.78 -4.04 -9.67
CA GLU A 134 3.73 -4.70 -10.56
C GLU A 134 5.13 -4.41 -10.02
N TRP A 135 5.79 -5.46 -9.52
CA TRP A 135 7.13 -5.41 -8.97
C TRP A 135 8.20 -5.93 -9.95
N GLU A 136 7.76 -6.51 -11.08
CA GLU A 136 8.62 -7.09 -12.11
C GLU A 136 8.65 -6.21 -13.36
N ASP A 137 9.83 -6.13 -13.97
CA ASP A 137 10.11 -5.27 -15.11
C ASP A 137 9.68 -5.98 -16.41
N GLU A 138 8.42 -5.81 -16.84
CA GLU A 138 8.04 -6.13 -18.25
C GLU A 138 8.62 -5.09 -19.25
N ALA A 139 9.34 -4.08 -18.77
CA ALA A 139 10.03 -3.10 -19.61
C ALA A 139 11.38 -3.65 -20.13
N ASP A 140 11.31 -4.56 -21.09
CA ASP A 140 12.19 -4.55 -22.26
C ASP A 140 13.71 -4.49 -21.94
N GLY A 141 14.22 -5.37 -21.07
CA GLY A 141 15.64 -5.75 -20.93
C GLY A 141 16.70 -4.66 -20.66
N ARG A 142 16.32 -3.38 -20.62
CA ARG A 142 17.25 -2.22 -20.59
C ARG A 142 17.54 -1.71 -19.18
N HIS A 143 16.81 -2.18 -18.17
CA HIS A 143 16.95 -1.75 -16.77
C HIS A 143 17.31 -2.89 -15.81
N ALA A 144 17.77 -4.04 -16.33
CA ALA A 144 18.09 -5.25 -15.55
C ALA A 144 19.13 -5.08 -14.41
N ASN A 145 19.79 -3.92 -14.31
CA ASN A 145 20.78 -3.60 -13.29
C ASN A 145 20.41 -2.41 -12.40
N GLU A 146 19.22 -1.83 -12.59
CA GLU A 146 18.74 -0.70 -11.80
C GLU A 146 17.57 -1.23 -10.96
N LEU A 147 17.74 -1.28 -9.64
CA LEU A 147 16.66 -1.63 -8.72
C LEU A 147 15.64 -0.47 -8.72
N VAL A 148 14.85 -0.37 -9.79
CA VAL A 148 13.76 0.59 -9.94
C VAL A 148 12.54 -0.01 -9.28
N VAL A 149 12.51 -0.02 -7.95
CA VAL A 149 11.24 -0.24 -7.25
C VAL A 149 10.45 1.07 -7.26
N PHE A 150 9.86 1.40 -8.40
CA PHE A 150 8.62 2.17 -8.38
C PHE A 150 7.49 1.15 -8.45
N PRO A 151 6.75 0.88 -7.35
CA PRO A 151 5.50 0.17 -7.50
C PRO A 151 4.62 1.00 -8.43
N ALA A 152 4.53 0.60 -9.70
CA ALA A 152 3.58 1.20 -10.61
C ALA A 152 2.21 0.76 -10.10
N LEU A 153 1.42 1.73 -9.63
CA LEU A 153 0.04 1.47 -9.30
C LEU A 153 -0.70 1.25 -10.62
N VAL A 154 -1.00 -0.02 -10.93
CA VAL A 154 -1.63 -0.41 -12.18
C VAL A 154 -3.07 -0.84 -11.97
N GLN A 155 -3.97 -0.20 -12.72
CA GLN A 155 -5.40 -0.51 -12.70
C GLN A 155 -5.65 -1.76 -13.55
N ILE A 156 -6.09 -2.84 -12.90
CA ILE A 156 -6.33 -4.14 -13.54
C ILE A 156 -7.81 -4.44 -13.82
N SER A 157 -8.73 -3.68 -13.21
CA SER A 157 -10.17 -3.75 -13.50
C SER A 157 -10.79 -2.38 -13.65
N ASP A 158 -11.91 -2.29 -14.37
CA ASP A 158 -12.75 -1.10 -14.37
C ASP A 158 -13.58 -0.95 -13.08
N GLU A 159 -14.38 0.11 -13.00
CA GLU A 159 -15.30 0.43 -11.90
C GLU A 159 -16.47 -0.55 -11.76
N HIS A 160 -16.70 -1.39 -12.76
CA HIS A 160 -17.69 -2.46 -12.75
C HIS A 160 -17.07 -3.83 -12.37
N GLY A 161 -15.77 -3.84 -12.01
CA GLY A 161 -15.03 -5.04 -11.65
C GLY A 161 -14.68 -5.95 -12.82
N ARG A 162 -14.83 -5.48 -14.06
CA ARG A 162 -14.46 -6.25 -15.25
C ARG A 162 -12.94 -6.16 -15.46
N PRO A 163 -12.25 -7.30 -15.72
CA PRO A 163 -10.81 -7.29 -15.95
C PRO A 163 -10.47 -6.51 -17.22
N ARG A 164 -9.33 -5.80 -17.22
CA ARG A 164 -8.83 -5.07 -18.38
C ARG A 164 -7.84 -5.94 -19.15
N ASN A 165 -7.92 -5.92 -20.48
CA ASN A 165 -6.95 -6.62 -21.35
C ASN A 165 -5.53 -6.02 -21.27
N LYS A 166 -5.40 -4.75 -20.82
CA LYS A 166 -4.12 -4.10 -20.59
C LYS A 166 -4.19 -3.28 -19.29
N ALA A 167 -3.23 -3.47 -18.40
CA ALA A 167 -3.14 -2.73 -17.15
C ALA A 167 -2.88 -1.24 -17.43
N LEU A 168 -3.59 -0.32 -16.74
CA LEU A 168 -3.36 1.13 -16.89
C LEU A 168 -2.37 1.61 -15.84
N ARG A 169 -1.27 2.28 -16.22
CA ARG A 169 -0.40 2.95 -15.25
C ARG A 169 -1.03 4.28 -14.83
N SER A 170 -1.07 4.56 -13.53
CA SER A 170 -1.64 5.79 -12.97
C SER A 170 -1.05 7.08 -13.59
N MET A 171 0.23 7.05 -14.02
CA MET A 171 0.92 8.20 -14.60
C MET A 171 0.59 8.51 -16.07
N ASP A 172 -0.06 7.60 -16.81
CA ASP A 172 -0.40 7.82 -18.23
C ASP A 172 -1.65 8.73 -18.42
N LYS A 173 -2.27 9.19 -17.32
CA LYS A 173 -3.48 10.02 -17.37
C LYS A 173 -3.26 11.50 -17.75
N GLN A 174 -2.04 11.93 -18.08
CA GLN A 174 -1.80 13.28 -18.62
C GLN A 174 -1.69 13.28 -20.16
N SER A 175 -2.80 13.02 -20.84
CA SER A 175 -3.00 13.50 -22.21
C SER A 175 -4.44 13.96 -22.38
N VAL A 176 -4.72 15.17 -21.88
CA VAL A 176 -5.95 15.89 -22.24
C VAL A 176 -5.78 16.37 -23.69
N PRO A 177 -6.66 16.00 -24.63
CA PRO A 177 -6.59 16.53 -25.98
C PRO A 177 -6.94 18.02 -25.93
N ARG A 178 -6.05 18.87 -26.46
CA ARG A 178 -6.37 20.28 -26.72
C ARG A 178 -7.55 20.32 -27.70
N ALA A 179 -8.67 20.88 -27.25
CA ALA A 179 -9.78 21.24 -28.13
C ALA A 179 -9.28 22.28 -29.16
N ARG A 180 -9.67 22.05 -30.42
CA ARG A 180 -9.40 22.94 -31.55
C ARG A 180 -10.15 24.25 -31.45
#